data_AF-A0A4Q2KDT8-F1
#
_entry.id   AF-A0A4Q2KDT8-F1
#
_cell.length_a   1.000
_cell.length_b   1.000
_cell.length_c   1.000
_cell.angle_alpha   90.00
_cell.angle_beta   90.00
_cell.angle_gamma   90.00
#
_symmetry.space_group_name_H-M   'P 1'
#
loop_
_entity.id
_entity.type
_entity.pdbx_description
1 polymer ?
#
loop_
_entity_poly.entity_id
_entity_poly.type
_entity_poly.pdbx_seq_one_letter_code
_entity_poly.pdbx_strand_id
1 'polypeptide(L)'
;MQMKNYEDKRIFKQLAWAKSGYTIFTILIFLIFIGALISTLIGKTVSYISWWLYIYLLITSIIGWMISNVKPINENLTKKQMQNIEERDIETKFWNAEKKLFIWSIIESVFILWYLFGMIGIIFYLFFDYIFALVLMLAFLLFFPKLIAAISCFRAYLYVRQENKKNPPDYVIQEKQRKLLQEKEKNSQTAANLILKTGKLFFVKYYIYLQNYSESDLMDIVKENYSEEIKTQKIRAGKEIFRLGLHKNALQQIVSDTNGSVDERTKDMAKKLLNK
;
A
#
# COMPACT_ATOMS: atom_id res chain seq x y z
N MET A 1 -4.29 -17.48 -2.36
CA MET A 1 -3.28 -16.59 -1.74
C MET A 1 -3.54 -16.56 -0.23
N GLN A 2 -2.54 -16.76 0.63
CA GLN A 2 -2.76 -16.79 2.08
C GLN A 2 -3.31 -15.43 2.55
N MET A 3 -4.46 -15.42 3.23
CA MET A 3 -4.86 -14.23 4.00
C MET A 3 -3.67 -13.89 4.90
N LYS A 4 -3.18 -12.65 4.81
CA LYS A 4 -2.09 -12.21 5.68
C LYS A 4 -2.55 -12.42 7.12
N ASN A 5 -1.95 -13.40 7.77
CA ASN A 5 -2.24 -13.72 9.16
C ASN A 5 -1.62 -12.61 9.99
N TYR A 6 -2.46 -11.73 10.54
CA TYR A 6 -2.00 -10.76 11.51
C TYR A 6 -1.59 -11.51 12.79
N GLU A 7 -0.32 -11.41 13.17
CA GLU A 7 0.22 -12.03 14.38
C GLU A 7 -0.23 -11.29 15.64
N ASP A 8 -0.50 -9.97 15.52
CA ASP A 8 -0.90 -9.16 16.66
C ASP A 8 -2.36 -9.40 17.04
N LYS A 9 -2.56 -10.24 18.07
CA LYS A 9 -3.87 -10.52 18.68
C LYS A 9 -4.63 -9.26 19.12
N ARG A 10 -3.94 -8.13 19.35
CA ARG A 10 -4.58 -6.85 19.72
C ARG A 10 -5.44 -6.29 18.59
N ILE A 11 -5.10 -6.55 17.33
CA ILE A 11 -5.91 -6.14 16.17
C ILE A 11 -7.31 -6.73 16.28
N PHE A 12 -7.40 -8.05 16.48
CA PHE A 12 -8.67 -8.76 16.64
C PHE A 12 -9.45 -8.30 17.86
N LYS A 13 -8.77 -8.06 18.99
CA LYS A 13 -9.40 -7.54 20.21
C LYS A 13 -10.05 -6.17 19.96
N GLN A 14 -9.34 -5.25 19.32
CA GLN A 14 -9.88 -3.92 19.01
C GLN A 14 -11.04 -4.00 18.01
N LEU A 15 -10.96 -4.85 16.99
CA LEU A 15 -12.05 -5.02 16.03
C LEU A 15 -13.29 -5.66 16.67
N ALA A 16 -13.12 -6.58 17.62
CA ALA A 16 -14.22 -7.13 18.40
C ALA A 16 -14.91 -6.07 19.28
N TRP A 17 -14.13 -5.16 19.88
CA TRP A 17 -14.67 -4.02 20.63
C TRP A 17 -15.41 -3.05 19.72
N ALA A 18 -14.85 -2.77 18.53
CA ALA A 18 -15.51 -1.95 17.52
C ALA A 18 -16.86 -2.54 17.09
N LYS A 19 -16.87 -3.85 16.77
CA LYS A 19 -18.08 -4.58 16.42
C LYS A 19 -19.14 -4.48 17.51
N SER A 20 -18.76 -4.68 18.77
CA SER A 20 -19.68 -4.60 19.90
C SER A 20 -20.28 -3.21 20.04
N GLY A 21 -19.46 -2.15 19.91
CA GLY A 21 -19.93 -0.76 19.92
C GLY A 21 -20.92 -0.46 18.79
N TYR A 22 -20.63 -0.89 17.57
CA TYR A 22 -21.57 -0.76 16.44
C TYR A 22 -22.86 -1.54 16.64
N THR A 23 -22.80 -2.76 17.17
CA THR A 23 -24.01 -3.55 17.45
C THR A 23 -24.91 -2.84 18.46
N ILE A 24 -24.35 -2.35 19.57
CA ILE A 24 -25.10 -1.61 20.59
C ILE A 24 -25.70 -0.34 19.97
N PHE A 25 -24.91 0.43 19.21
CA PHE A 25 -25.40 1.65 18.55
C PHE A 25 -26.52 1.37 17.55
N THR A 26 -26.41 0.32 16.73
CA THR A 26 -27.48 -0.08 15.80
C THR A 26 -28.78 -0.40 16.53
N ILE A 27 -28.71 -1.17 17.62
CA ILE A 27 -29.89 -1.52 18.43
C ILE A 27 -30.56 -0.25 18.97
N LEU A 28 -29.77 0.67 19.54
CA LEU A 28 -30.29 1.93 20.09
C LEU A 28 -30.97 2.79 19.03
N ILE A 29 -30.34 3.00 17.87
CA ILE A 29 -30.93 3.77 16.77
C ILE A 29 -32.18 3.10 16.23
N PHE A 30 -32.20 1.77 16.14
CA PHE A 30 -33.37 1.02 15.69
C PHE A 30 -34.56 1.19 16.65
N LEU A 31 -34.32 1.13 17.96
CA LEU A 31 -35.36 1.38 18.97
C LEU A 31 -35.91 2.81 18.89
N ILE A 32 -35.03 3.81 18.71
CA ILE A 32 -35.44 5.21 18.53
C ILE A 32 -36.25 5.39 17.25
N PHE A 33 -35.85 4.73 16.16
CA PHE A 33 -36.57 4.75 14.89
C PHE A 33 -37.99 4.18 15.03
N ILE A 34 -38.14 3.03 15.72
CA ILE A 34 -39.46 2.46 16.02
C ILE A 34 -40.30 3.42 16.87
N GLY A 35 -39.71 4.01 17.91
CA GLY A 35 -40.40 4.98 18.76
C GLY A 35 -40.92 6.19 17.98
N ALA A 36 -40.09 6.73 17.08
CA ALA A 36 -40.47 7.83 16.19
C ALA A 36 -41.62 7.43 15.23
N LEU A 37 -41.59 6.20 14.71
CA LEU A 37 -42.63 5.67 13.85
C LEU A 37 -43.97 5.54 14.59
N ILE A 38 -43.96 4.98 15.80
CA ILE A 38 -45.14 4.88 16.68
C ILE A 38 -45.69 6.27 17.02
N SER A 39 -44.83 7.23 17.38
CA SER A 39 -45.24 8.60 17.69
C SER A 39 -45.94 9.28 16.50
N THR A 40 -45.41 9.07 15.30
CA THR A 40 -46.00 9.57 14.05
C THR A 40 -47.38 8.96 13.80
N LEU A 41 -47.54 7.65 14.02
CA LEU A 41 -48.83 6.95 13.88
C LEU A 41 -49.90 7.45 14.87
N ILE A 42 -49.49 7.88 16.07
CA ILE A 42 -50.40 8.40 17.11
C ILE A 42 -50.70 9.90 16.89
N GLY A 43 -50.24 10.49 15.79
CA GLY A 43 -50.53 11.89 15.44
C GLY A 43 -49.73 12.91 16.26
N LYS A 44 -48.71 12.48 17.00
CA LYS A 44 -47.75 13.40 17.61
C LYS A 44 -46.69 13.76 16.56
N THR A 45 -46.64 15.03 16.18
CA THR A 45 -45.63 15.54 15.24
C THR A 45 -44.24 15.34 15.83
N VAL A 46 -43.46 14.43 15.22
CA VAL A 46 -42.03 14.30 15.49
C VAL A 46 -41.35 15.47 14.79
N SER A 47 -41.13 16.55 15.54
CA SER A 47 -40.52 17.77 15.05
C SER A 47 -39.01 17.57 14.80
N TYR A 48 -38.56 17.93 13.59
CA TYR A 48 -37.18 18.25 13.16
C TYR A 48 -36.09 17.18 12.99
N ILE A 49 -36.24 15.92 13.40
CA ILE A 49 -35.24 14.90 12.99
C ILE A 49 -35.67 14.28 11.66
N SER A 50 -35.06 14.77 10.58
CA SER A 50 -35.21 14.23 9.23
C SER A 50 -35.06 12.71 9.24
N TRP A 51 -36.02 11.97 8.68
CA TRP A 51 -35.94 10.51 8.51
C TRP A 51 -34.61 10.06 7.89
N TRP A 52 -34.02 10.92 7.07
CA TRP A 52 -32.70 10.75 6.47
C TRP A 52 -31.57 10.64 7.50
N LEU A 53 -31.66 11.32 8.65
CA LEU A 53 -30.66 11.19 9.72
C LEU A 53 -30.70 9.79 10.33
N TYR A 54 -31.88 9.23 10.61
CA TYR A 54 -32.00 7.87 11.13
C TYR A 54 -31.45 6.83 10.14
N ILE A 55 -31.82 6.96 8.87
CA ILE A 55 -31.32 6.09 7.80
C ILE A 55 -29.80 6.20 7.69
N TYR A 56 -29.25 7.41 7.72
CA TYR A 56 -27.81 7.65 7.69
C TYR A 56 -27.08 7.02 8.89
N LEU A 57 -27.62 7.18 10.11
CA LEU A 57 -27.04 6.59 11.32
C LEU A 57 -27.07 5.06 11.28
N LEU A 58 -28.15 4.45 10.76
CA LEU A 58 -28.23 3.00 10.56
C LEU A 58 -27.22 2.51 9.51
N ILE A 59 -27.16 3.14 8.34
CA ILE A 59 -26.23 2.77 7.26
C ILE A 59 -24.79 2.85 7.75
N THR A 60 -24.40 3.96 8.39
CA THR A 60 -23.03 4.11 8.91
C THR A 60 -22.72 3.07 9.98
N SER A 61 -23.67 2.71 10.85
CA SER A 61 -23.47 1.66 11.85
C SER A 61 -23.30 0.27 11.22
N ILE A 62 -24.11 -0.05 10.20
CA ILE A 62 -24.03 -1.33 9.48
C ILE A 62 -22.69 -1.43 8.73
N ILE A 63 -22.25 -0.37 8.07
CA ILE A 63 -20.96 -0.33 7.38
C ILE A 63 -19.81 -0.49 8.40
N GLY A 64 -19.88 0.20 9.54
CA GLY A 64 -18.90 0.04 10.63
C GLY A 64 -18.84 -1.38 11.19
N TRP A 65 -19.99 -2.02 11.33
CA TRP A 65 -20.09 -3.42 11.72
C TRP A 65 -19.46 -4.36 10.68
N MET A 66 -19.68 -4.13 9.38
CA MET A 66 -19.04 -4.88 8.29
C MET A 66 -17.53 -4.66 8.24
N ILE A 67 -17.04 -3.46 8.55
CA ILE A 67 -15.61 -3.15 8.62
C ILE A 67 -14.95 -3.84 9.81
N SER A 68 -15.69 -3.96 10.91
CA SER A 68 -15.25 -4.61 12.15
C SER A 68 -15.37 -6.14 12.11
N ASN A 69 -15.98 -6.72 11.07
CA ASN A 69 -16.02 -8.17 10.88
C ASN A 69 -14.64 -8.68 10.46
N VAL A 70 -13.89 -9.16 11.45
CA VAL A 70 -12.69 -9.95 11.23
C VAL A 70 -12.86 -11.28 11.95
N LYS A 71 -12.72 -12.38 11.19
CA LYS A 71 -12.75 -13.73 11.75
C LYS A 71 -11.36 -14.03 12.33
N PRO A 72 -11.27 -14.51 13.58
CA PRO A 72 -10.01 -14.97 14.16
C PRO A 72 -9.50 -16.23 13.45
N ILE A 73 -8.18 -16.39 13.41
CA ILE A 73 -7.44 -17.42 12.65
C ILE A 73 -7.67 -18.87 13.14
N ASN A 74 -8.33 -19.08 14.28
CA ASN A 74 -8.46 -20.42 14.89
C ASN A 74 -9.79 -21.16 14.64
N GLU A 75 -10.68 -20.66 13.77
CA GLU A 75 -11.79 -21.48 13.28
C GLU A 75 -11.36 -22.17 11.97
N ASN A 76 -11.28 -23.50 11.99
CA ASN A 76 -11.06 -24.31 10.81
C ASN A 76 -12.01 -23.87 9.68
N LEU A 77 -11.46 -23.22 8.66
CA LEU A 77 -12.21 -22.78 7.49
C LEU A 77 -12.76 -24.02 6.77
N THR A 78 -14.09 -24.21 6.81
CA THR A 78 -14.77 -25.25 6.04
C THR A 78 -14.42 -25.18 4.54
N LYS A 79 -14.27 -26.32 3.86
CA LYS A 79 -13.92 -26.45 2.42
C LYS A 79 -14.71 -25.51 1.48
N LYS A 80 -15.99 -25.25 1.78
CA LYS A 80 -16.85 -24.35 1.00
C LYS A 80 -16.42 -22.87 1.06
N GLN A 81 -15.77 -22.47 2.15
CA GLN A 81 -15.22 -21.12 2.33
C GLN A 81 -13.84 -20.97 1.69
N MET A 82 -13.15 -22.07 1.38
CA MET A 82 -11.89 -22.06 0.63
C MET A 82 -12.11 -21.78 -0.87
N GLN A 83 -13.21 -22.27 -1.45
CA GLN A 83 -13.57 -21.96 -2.85
C GLN A 83 -13.95 -20.47 -3.05
N ASN A 84 -14.56 -19.83 -2.05
CA ASN A 84 -14.87 -18.39 -2.08
C ASN A 84 -13.66 -17.47 -1.84
N ILE A 85 -12.44 -18.01 -1.75
CA ILE A 85 -11.20 -17.23 -1.62
C ILE A 85 -10.76 -16.68 -2.98
N GLU A 86 -11.06 -17.38 -4.07
CA GLU A 86 -10.71 -16.93 -5.43
C GLU A 86 -11.56 -15.73 -5.89
N GLU A 87 -12.84 -15.63 -5.49
CA GLU A 87 -13.66 -14.45 -5.76
C GLU A 87 -13.31 -13.24 -4.88
N ARG A 88 -12.74 -13.47 -3.68
CA ARG A 88 -12.23 -12.39 -2.81
C ARG A 88 -11.01 -11.68 -3.37
N ASP A 89 -10.34 -12.25 -4.38
CA ASP A 89 -9.09 -11.75 -4.95
C ASP A 89 -9.26 -10.37 -5.62
N ILE A 90 -10.47 -10.08 -6.12
CA ILE A 90 -10.84 -8.77 -6.70
C ILE A 90 -11.11 -7.73 -5.59
N GLU A 91 -11.78 -8.12 -4.49
CA GLU A 91 -12.02 -7.24 -3.34
C GLU A 91 -10.73 -6.90 -2.57
N THR A 92 -9.81 -7.86 -2.42
CA THR A 92 -8.54 -7.63 -1.70
C THR A 92 -7.56 -6.71 -2.43
N LYS A 93 -7.68 -6.58 -3.75
CA LYS A 93 -6.86 -5.64 -4.54
C LYS A 93 -7.34 -4.19 -4.39
N PHE A 94 -8.65 -3.98 -4.25
CA PHE A 94 -9.24 -2.65 -4.14
C PHE A 94 -9.39 -2.15 -2.70
N TRP A 95 -9.38 -3.04 -1.69
CA TRP A 95 -9.55 -2.65 -0.29
C TRP A 95 -8.53 -3.31 0.66
N ASN A 96 -7.31 -2.77 0.69
CA ASN A 96 -6.34 -3.05 1.76
C ASN A 96 -6.99 -2.74 3.13
N ALA A 97 -6.94 -3.68 4.08
CA ALA A 97 -7.50 -3.51 5.43
C ALA A 97 -6.97 -2.24 6.14
N GLU A 98 -5.70 -1.88 5.93
CA GLU A 98 -5.13 -0.62 6.44
C GLU A 98 -5.84 0.60 5.84
N LYS A 99 -6.05 0.62 4.52
CA LYS A 99 -6.75 1.71 3.82
C LYS A 99 -8.22 1.78 4.22
N LYS A 100 -8.88 0.63 4.35
CA LYS A 100 -10.28 0.50 4.80
C LYS A 100 -10.47 1.08 6.20
N LEU A 101 -9.63 0.67 7.15
CA LEU A 101 -9.68 1.18 8.53
C LEU A 101 -9.28 2.66 8.61
N PHE A 102 -8.33 3.12 7.79
CA PHE A 102 -7.95 4.53 7.72
C PHE A 102 -9.10 5.42 7.24
N ILE A 103 -9.68 5.11 6.07
CA ILE A 103 -10.82 5.86 5.51
C ILE A 103 -11.98 5.84 6.49
N TRP A 104 -12.25 4.69 7.09
CA TRP A 104 -13.30 4.56 8.09
C TRP A 104 -13.05 5.40 9.35
N SER A 105 -11.80 5.46 9.83
CA SER A 105 -11.44 6.29 10.97
C SER A 105 -11.63 7.79 10.71
N ILE A 106 -11.46 8.25 9.46
CA ILE A 106 -11.74 9.64 9.06
C ILE A 106 -13.25 9.89 9.08
N ILE A 107 -14.05 8.99 8.51
CA ILE A 107 -15.52 9.11 8.53
C ILE A 107 -16.03 9.12 9.98
N GLU A 108 -15.45 8.29 10.84
CA GLU A 108 -15.81 8.22 12.26
C GLU A 108 -15.37 9.44 13.08
N SER A 109 -14.33 10.16 12.65
CA SER A 109 -13.85 11.36 13.35
C SER A 109 -14.90 12.47 13.43
N VAL A 110 -15.84 12.52 12.47
CA VAL A 110 -17.00 13.42 12.51
C VAL A 110 -17.87 13.14 13.74
N PHE A 111 -18.05 11.89 14.13
CA PHE A 111 -18.84 11.53 15.32
C PHE A 111 -18.12 11.84 16.64
N ILE A 112 -16.79 11.88 16.63
CA ILE A 112 -16.00 12.36 17.78
C ILE A 112 -16.30 13.84 18.03
N LEU A 113 -16.44 14.66 16.98
CA LEU A 113 -16.84 16.06 17.12
C LEU A 113 -18.26 16.20 17.72
N TRP A 114 -19.22 15.40 17.25
CA TRP A 114 -20.57 15.36 17.83
C TRP A 114 -20.57 14.96 19.31
N TYR A 115 -19.70 14.02 19.70
CA TYR A 115 -19.52 13.65 21.11
C TYR A 115 -18.95 14.81 21.95
N LEU A 116 -17.97 15.56 21.44
CA LEU A 116 -17.42 16.74 22.11
C LEU A 116 -18.47 17.84 22.29
N PHE A 117 -19.33 18.07 21.29
CA PHE A 117 -20.50 18.96 21.43
C PHE A 117 -21.48 18.48 22.51
N GLY A 118 -21.70 17.18 22.63
CA GLY A 118 -22.48 16.59 23.72
C GLY A 118 -21.88 16.84 25.10
N MET A 119 -20.55 16.76 25.25
CA MET A 119 -19.86 17.08 26.52
C MET A 119 -19.99 18.55 26.90
N ILE A 120 -19.93 19.46 25.92
CA ILE A 120 -20.20 20.87 26.14
C ILE A 120 -21.63 21.04 26.67
N GLY A 121 -22.60 20.29 26.13
CA GLY A 121 -23.96 20.26 26.63
C GLY A 121 -24.13 19.83 28.09
N ILE A 122 -23.33 18.86 28.56
CA ILE A 122 -23.30 18.47 29.98
C ILE A 122 -22.81 19.63 30.86
N ILE A 123 -21.83 20.40 30.38
CA ILE A 123 -21.38 21.61 31.10
C ILE A 123 -22.48 22.66 31.10
N PHE A 124 -23.16 22.90 29.97
CA PHE A 124 -24.32 23.80 29.92
C PHE A 124 -25.46 23.35 30.83
N TYR A 125 -25.66 22.04 31.06
CA TYR A 125 -26.67 21.52 31.99
C TYR A 125 -26.46 21.99 33.42
N LEU A 126 -25.20 22.17 33.81
CA LEU A 126 -24.85 22.62 35.16
C LEU A 126 -25.10 24.13 35.36
N PHE A 127 -25.28 24.90 34.28
CA PHE A 127 -25.29 26.38 34.35
C PHE A 127 -26.44 27.07 33.59
N PHE A 128 -27.20 26.38 32.74
CA PHE A 128 -28.23 26.95 31.85
C PHE A 128 -29.48 26.05 31.73
N ASP A 129 -30.45 26.49 30.92
CA ASP A 129 -31.79 25.94 30.75
C ASP A 129 -31.85 24.39 30.65
N TYR A 130 -32.64 23.79 31.54
CA TYR A 130 -32.57 22.36 31.89
C TYR A 130 -32.98 21.43 30.74
N ILE A 131 -33.89 21.89 29.87
CA ILE A 131 -34.43 21.09 28.76
C ILE A 131 -33.39 20.94 27.65
N PHE A 132 -32.75 22.04 27.23
CA PHE A 132 -31.76 22.02 26.15
C PHE A 132 -30.57 21.12 26.51
N ALA A 133 -30.13 21.20 27.76
CA ALA A 133 -28.97 20.47 28.19
C ALA A 133 -29.26 18.99 28.51
N LEU A 134 -30.50 18.63 28.89
CA LEU A 134 -30.97 17.24 28.92
C LEU A 134 -30.96 16.60 27.53
N VAL A 135 -31.36 17.35 26.48
CA VAL A 135 -31.29 16.86 25.08
C VAL A 135 -29.84 16.58 24.67
N LEU A 136 -28.90 17.47 25.01
CA LEU A 136 -27.49 17.25 24.71
C LEU A 136 -26.88 16.08 25.50
N MET A 137 -27.29 15.88 26.76
CA MET A 137 -26.86 14.73 27.57
C MET A 137 -27.38 13.40 27.00
N LEU A 138 -28.63 13.35 26.53
CA LEU A 138 -29.19 12.16 25.88
C LEU A 138 -28.49 11.88 24.53
N ALA A 139 -28.18 12.92 23.76
CA ALA A 139 -27.37 12.78 22.55
C ALA A 139 -25.98 12.20 22.88
N PHE A 140 -25.31 12.71 23.92
CA PHE A 140 -24.04 12.19 24.39
C PHE A 140 -24.08 10.69 24.71
N LEU A 141 -25.08 10.24 25.49
CA LEU A 141 -25.24 8.83 25.85
C LEU A 141 -25.53 7.96 24.63
N LEU A 142 -26.31 8.45 23.67
CA LEU A 142 -26.65 7.75 22.44
C LEU A 142 -25.40 7.50 21.57
N PHE A 143 -24.51 8.48 21.45
CA PHE A 143 -23.31 8.36 20.62
C PHE A 143 -22.12 7.67 21.31
N PHE A 144 -22.18 7.43 22.61
CA PHE A 144 -21.09 6.82 23.38
C PHE A 144 -20.63 5.43 22.85
N PRO A 145 -21.52 4.48 22.51
CA PRO A 145 -21.10 3.19 21.93
C PRO A 145 -20.37 3.35 20.58
N LYS A 146 -20.77 4.36 19.79
CA LYS A 146 -20.13 4.68 18.51
C LYS A 146 -18.74 5.30 18.71
N LEU A 147 -18.54 6.10 19.75
CA LEU A 147 -17.22 6.60 20.13
C LEU A 147 -16.26 5.47 20.49
N ILE A 148 -16.69 4.51 21.31
CA ILE A 148 -15.89 3.32 21.64
C ILE A 148 -15.50 2.58 20.36
N ALA A 149 -16.43 2.45 19.42
CA ALA A 149 -16.18 1.80 18.15
C ALA A 149 -15.15 2.55 17.29
N ALA A 150 -15.29 3.87 17.18
CA ALA A 150 -14.36 4.74 16.46
C ALA A 150 -12.93 4.65 17.02
N ILE A 151 -12.77 4.75 18.34
CA ILE A 151 -11.47 4.63 19.02
C ILE A 151 -10.86 3.25 18.76
N SER A 152 -11.67 2.20 18.85
CA SER A 152 -11.21 0.82 18.65
C SER A 152 -10.79 0.57 17.19
N CYS A 153 -11.56 1.07 16.20
CA CYS A 153 -11.18 1.04 14.79
C CYS A 153 -9.86 1.78 14.53
N PHE A 154 -9.67 2.95 15.13
CA PHE A 154 -8.44 3.71 15.01
C PHE A 154 -7.23 2.98 15.62
N ARG A 155 -7.40 2.37 16.80
CA ARG A 155 -6.36 1.52 17.40
C ARG A 155 -6.04 0.30 16.55
N ALA A 156 -7.06 -0.35 15.97
CA ALA A 156 -6.85 -1.45 15.02
C ALA A 156 -6.05 -0.99 13.80
N TYR A 157 -6.37 0.18 13.23
CA TYR A 157 -5.58 0.78 12.16
C TYR A 157 -4.10 0.96 12.55
N LEU A 158 -3.82 1.52 13.74
CA LEU A 158 -2.44 1.72 14.20
C LEU A 158 -1.68 0.39 14.33
N TYR A 159 -2.31 -0.64 14.88
CA TYR A 159 -1.68 -1.97 15.00
C TYR A 159 -1.43 -2.62 13.64
N VAL A 160 -2.41 -2.58 12.73
CA VAL A 160 -2.27 -3.07 11.35
C VAL A 160 -1.12 -2.34 10.64
N ARG A 161 -1.01 -1.02 10.81
CA ARG A 161 0.06 -0.22 10.22
C ARG A 161 1.43 -0.58 10.79
N GLN A 162 1.53 -0.77 12.11
CA GLN A 162 2.78 -1.21 12.75
C GLN A 162 3.20 -2.60 12.25
N GLU A 163 2.24 -3.51 12.07
CA GLU A 163 2.51 -4.84 11.56
C GLU A 163 2.89 -4.83 10.08
N ASN A 164 2.22 -4.02 9.25
CA ASN A 164 2.58 -3.82 7.84
C ASN A 164 3.98 -3.20 7.67
N LYS A 165 4.46 -2.42 8.64
CA LYS A 165 5.85 -1.92 8.63
C LYS A 165 6.87 -3.02 8.92
N LYS A 166 6.55 -3.96 9.83
CA LYS A 166 7.44 -5.07 10.20
C LYS A 166 7.43 -6.17 9.13
N ASN A 167 6.23 -6.58 8.75
CA ASN A 167 5.97 -7.63 7.77
C ASN A 167 5.12 -7.00 6.66
N PRO A 168 5.70 -6.47 5.57
CA PRO A 168 4.93 -5.89 4.49
C PRO A 168 4.06 -6.97 3.81
N PRO A 169 2.85 -6.62 3.36
CA PRO A 169 1.99 -7.58 2.66
C PRO A 169 2.61 -8.02 1.33
N ASP A 170 2.35 -9.26 0.92
CA ASP A 170 2.97 -9.91 -0.24
C ASP A 170 2.90 -9.09 -1.53
N TYR A 171 1.80 -8.37 -1.76
CA TYR A 171 1.66 -7.54 -2.95
C TYR A 171 2.72 -6.42 -3.04
N VAL A 172 3.17 -5.88 -1.90
CA VAL A 172 4.24 -4.86 -1.86
C VAL A 172 5.58 -5.50 -2.20
N ILE A 173 5.81 -6.73 -1.73
CA ILE A 173 7.02 -7.50 -2.03
C ILE A 173 7.05 -7.82 -3.53
N GLN A 174 5.94 -8.34 -4.07
CA GLN A 174 5.79 -8.65 -5.49
C GLN A 174 5.92 -7.40 -6.37
N GLU A 175 5.36 -6.26 -5.97
CA GLU A 175 5.50 -5.01 -6.72
C GLU A 175 6.95 -4.53 -6.74
N LYS A 176 7.65 -4.58 -5.59
CA LYS A 176 9.09 -4.27 -5.52
C LYS A 176 9.90 -5.22 -6.41
N GLN A 177 9.63 -6.51 -6.37
CA GLN A 177 10.31 -7.50 -7.22
C GLN A 177 10.04 -7.23 -8.71
N ARG A 178 8.79 -6.92 -9.09
CA ARG A 178 8.46 -6.54 -10.47
C ARG A 178 9.21 -5.29 -10.93
N LYS A 179 9.27 -4.25 -10.10
CA LYS A 179 10.03 -3.02 -10.41
C LYS A 179 11.53 -3.31 -10.57
N LEU A 180 12.10 -4.13 -9.69
CA LEU A 180 13.50 -4.55 -9.79
C LEU A 180 13.77 -5.39 -11.05
N LEU A 181 12.84 -6.26 -11.45
CA LEU A 181 12.96 -7.03 -12.69
C LEU A 181 12.88 -6.12 -13.92
N GLN A 182 11.93 -5.20 -13.96
CA GLN A 182 11.81 -4.21 -15.04
C GLN A 182 13.06 -3.31 -15.14
N GLU A 183 13.61 -2.89 -14.02
CA GLU A 183 14.83 -2.10 -13.98
C GLU A 183 16.04 -2.91 -14.46
N LYS A 184 16.16 -4.18 -14.04
CA LYS A 184 17.19 -5.10 -14.56
C LYS A 184 17.06 -5.33 -16.06
N GLU A 185 15.85 -5.53 -16.57
CA GLU A 185 15.60 -5.68 -18.02
C GLU A 185 15.99 -4.41 -18.78
N LYS A 186 15.56 -3.23 -18.30
CA LYS A 186 15.91 -1.94 -18.91
C LYS A 186 17.42 -1.69 -18.90
N ASN A 187 18.09 -1.99 -17.79
CA ASN A 187 19.54 -1.87 -17.66
C ASN A 187 20.27 -2.86 -18.57
N SER A 188 19.75 -4.08 -18.72
CA SER A 188 20.27 -5.08 -19.65
C SER A 188 20.13 -4.64 -21.11
N GLN A 189 18.95 -4.15 -21.52
CA GLN A 189 18.73 -3.63 -22.87
C GLN A 189 19.62 -2.41 -23.17
N THR A 190 19.79 -1.51 -22.19
CA THR A 190 20.65 -0.33 -22.32
C THR A 190 22.11 -0.74 -22.48
N ALA A 191 22.60 -1.69 -21.66
CA ALA A 191 23.93 -2.26 -21.81
C ALA A 191 24.13 -2.90 -23.20
N ALA A 192 23.16 -3.68 -23.69
CA ALA A 192 23.24 -4.34 -24.99
C ALA A 192 23.37 -3.32 -26.13
N ASN A 193 22.55 -2.26 -26.10
CA ASN A 193 22.58 -1.18 -27.09
C ASN A 193 23.91 -0.42 -27.08
N LEU A 194 24.49 -0.15 -25.90
CA LEU A 194 25.78 0.52 -25.78
C LEU A 194 26.94 -0.38 -26.22
N ILE A 195 26.88 -1.68 -25.92
CA ILE A 195 27.86 -2.66 -26.41
C ILE A 195 27.81 -2.78 -27.92
N LEU A 196 26.63 -2.77 -28.54
CA LEU A 196 26.51 -2.81 -30.00
C LEU A 196 27.20 -1.60 -30.64
N LYS A 197 27.02 -0.39 -30.08
CA LYS A 197 27.70 0.83 -30.55
C LYS A 197 29.21 0.79 -30.32
N THR A 198 29.64 0.31 -29.17
CA THR A 198 31.06 0.22 -28.79
C THR A 198 31.80 -0.87 -29.58
N GLY A 199 31.14 -2.00 -29.80
CA GLY A 199 31.73 -3.25 -30.26
C GLY A 199 32.28 -4.08 -29.09
N LYS A 200 31.92 -5.37 -29.06
CA LYS A 200 32.27 -6.32 -27.98
C LYS A 200 33.78 -6.46 -27.78
N LEU A 201 34.53 -6.68 -28.87
CA LEU A 201 36.00 -6.80 -28.85
C LEU A 201 36.67 -5.50 -28.38
N PHE A 202 36.22 -4.36 -28.88
CA PHE A 202 36.75 -3.04 -28.52
C PHE A 202 36.55 -2.77 -27.03
N PHE A 203 35.34 -3.01 -26.52
CA PHE A 203 35.00 -2.80 -25.11
C PHE A 203 35.88 -3.64 -24.17
N VAL A 204 36.11 -4.92 -24.50
CA VAL A 204 36.95 -5.82 -23.70
C VAL A 204 38.42 -5.41 -23.78
N LYS A 205 38.94 -5.13 -24.99
CA LYS A 205 40.34 -4.77 -25.22
C LYS A 205 40.73 -3.47 -24.49
N TYR A 206 39.85 -2.47 -24.53
CA TYR A 206 40.09 -1.16 -23.93
C TYR A 206 39.41 -0.96 -22.57
N TYR A 207 38.92 -2.01 -21.92
CA TYR A 207 38.13 -1.93 -20.69
C TYR A 207 38.77 -1.06 -19.59
N ILE A 208 40.04 -1.33 -19.27
CA ILE A 208 40.79 -0.60 -18.24
C ILE A 208 41.04 0.85 -18.66
N TYR A 209 41.23 1.11 -19.95
CA TYR A 209 41.46 2.46 -20.45
C TYR A 209 40.16 3.27 -20.43
N LEU A 210 39.04 2.68 -20.87
CA LEU A 210 37.71 3.28 -20.81
C LEU A 210 37.32 3.65 -19.36
N GLN A 211 37.69 2.81 -18.39
CA GLN A 211 37.43 3.09 -16.98
C GLN A 211 38.20 4.32 -16.47
N ASN A 212 39.48 4.45 -16.84
CA ASN A 212 40.40 5.34 -16.13
C ASN A 212 40.80 6.61 -16.89
N TYR A 213 40.65 6.66 -18.22
CA TYR A 213 41.13 7.77 -19.06
C TYR A 213 39.99 8.63 -19.62
N SER A 214 40.30 9.87 -19.99
CA SER A 214 39.33 10.79 -20.61
C SER A 214 39.04 10.40 -22.07
N GLU A 215 37.96 10.93 -22.65
CA GLU A 215 37.65 10.70 -24.08
C GLU A 215 38.79 11.15 -24.99
N SER A 216 39.45 12.26 -24.66
CA SER A 216 40.56 12.82 -25.43
C SER A 216 41.77 11.88 -25.43
N ASP A 217 42.19 11.40 -24.25
CA ASP A 217 43.35 10.51 -24.14
C ASP A 217 43.11 9.18 -24.85
N LEU A 218 41.84 8.72 -24.85
CA LEU A 218 41.46 7.48 -25.53
C LEU A 218 41.56 7.59 -27.05
N MET A 219 41.38 8.78 -27.63
CA MET A 219 41.57 8.99 -29.06
C MET A 219 43.02 8.75 -29.48
N ASP A 220 44.00 9.04 -28.62
CA ASP A 220 45.42 8.79 -28.89
C ASP A 220 45.83 7.33 -28.59
N ILE A 221 45.21 6.70 -27.58
CA ILE A 221 45.52 5.33 -27.14
C ILE A 221 45.00 4.27 -28.12
N VAL A 222 43.85 4.49 -28.74
CA VAL A 222 43.22 3.51 -29.64
C VAL A 222 44.01 3.44 -30.96
N LYS A 223 44.66 2.29 -31.19
CA LYS A 223 45.58 2.06 -32.32
C LYS A 223 44.90 1.54 -33.59
N GLU A 224 43.64 1.13 -33.51
CA GLU A 224 42.89 0.65 -34.67
C GLU A 224 42.59 1.78 -35.65
N ASN A 225 42.73 1.48 -36.95
CA ASN A 225 42.47 2.41 -38.04
C ASN A 225 40.96 2.53 -38.32
N TYR A 226 40.23 3.13 -37.38
CA TYR A 226 38.84 3.56 -37.56
C TYR A 226 38.81 4.99 -38.09
N SER A 227 37.72 5.37 -38.78
CA SER A 227 37.46 6.80 -38.99
C SER A 227 37.26 7.50 -37.64
N GLU A 228 37.65 8.78 -37.57
CA GLU A 228 37.54 9.61 -36.36
C GLU A 228 36.12 9.58 -35.76
N GLU A 229 35.10 9.60 -36.62
CA GLU A 229 33.69 9.53 -36.22
C GLU A 229 33.34 8.20 -35.53
N ILE A 230 33.76 7.07 -36.11
CA ILE A 230 33.50 5.74 -35.56
C ILE A 230 34.28 5.54 -34.25
N LYS A 231 35.51 6.03 -34.20
CA LYS A 231 36.38 5.96 -33.02
C LYS A 231 35.76 6.71 -31.83
N THR A 232 35.31 7.94 -32.08
CA THR A 232 34.61 8.77 -31.11
C THR A 232 33.32 8.11 -30.63
N GLN A 233 32.52 7.57 -31.55
CA GLN A 233 31.27 6.87 -31.21
C GLN A 233 31.52 5.67 -30.28
N LYS A 234 32.53 4.86 -30.59
CA LYS A 234 32.89 3.69 -29.79
C LYS A 234 33.37 4.07 -28.39
N ILE A 235 34.25 5.07 -28.30
CA ILE A 235 34.78 5.56 -27.02
C ILE A 235 33.66 6.13 -26.16
N ARG A 236 32.83 7.01 -26.71
CA ARG A 236 31.71 7.63 -25.99
C ARG A 236 30.71 6.57 -25.50
N ALA A 237 30.34 5.61 -26.33
CA ALA A 237 29.45 4.52 -25.94
C ALA A 237 30.08 3.63 -24.84
N GLY A 238 31.38 3.36 -24.92
CA GLY A 238 32.11 2.60 -23.90
C GLY A 238 32.21 3.34 -22.56
N LYS A 239 32.49 4.65 -22.59
CA LYS A 239 32.50 5.52 -21.40
C LYS A 239 31.12 5.61 -20.75
N GLU A 240 30.07 5.68 -21.57
CA GLU A 240 28.69 5.72 -21.10
C GLU A 240 28.29 4.46 -20.32
N ILE A 241 28.80 3.28 -20.71
CA ILE A 241 28.59 2.03 -19.96
C ILE A 241 29.16 2.14 -18.53
N PHE A 242 30.34 2.74 -18.37
CA PHE A 242 30.94 2.95 -17.05
C PHE A 242 30.21 4.04 -16.26
N ARG A 243 29.83 5.15 -16.90
CA ARG A 243 29.07 6.24 -16.29
C ARG A 243 27.74 5.75 -15.69
N LEU A 244 27.07 4.83 -16.36
CA LEU A 244 25.80 4.24 -15.92
C LEU A 244 25.98 3.03 -14.98
N GLY A 245 27.21 2.64 -14.64
CA GLY A 245 27.48 1.47 -13.79
C GLY A 245 27.12 0.12 -14.43
N LEU A 246 26.95 0.07 -15.75
CA LEU A 246 26.47 -1.09 -16.50
C LEU A 246 27.59 -2.05 -16.95
N HIS A 247 28.85 -1.77 -16.62
CA HIS A 247 30.03 -2.52 -17.07
C HIS A 247 29.96 -4.02 -16.74
N LYS A 248 29.43 -4.41 -15.57
CA LYS A 248 29.24 -5.84 -15.21
C LYS A 248 28.17 -6.51 -16.06
N ASN A 249 27.03 -5.85 -16.26
CA ASN A 249 25.97 -6.36 -17.15
C ASN A 249 26.50 -6.52 -18.58
N ALA A 250 27.30 -5.56 -19.02
CA ALA A 250 27.92 -5.60 -20.34
C ALA A 250 28.90 -6.78 -20.50
N LEU A 251 29.80 -6.98 -19.54
CA LEU A 251 30.69 -8.14 -19.55
C LEU A 251 29.93 -9.46 -19.49
N GLN A 252 28.87 -9.56 -18.68
CA GLN A 252 28.02 -10.76 -18.61
C GLN A 252 27.38 -11.08 -19.95
N GLN A 253 26.86 -10.08 -20.66
CA GLN A 253 26.29 -10.28 -21.99
C GLN A 253 27.32 -10.78 -23.01
N ILE A 254 28.57 -10.30 -22.93
CA ILE A 254 29.65 -10.75 -23.81
C ILE A 254 30.04 -12.20 -23.51
N VAL A 255 30.13 -12.58 -22.24
CA VAL A 255 30.43 -13.96 -21.81
C VAL A 255 29.30 -14.92 -22.20
N SER A 256 28.05 -14.48 -22.09
CA SER A 256 26.86 -15.28 -22.37
C SER A 256 26.52 -15.38 -23.86
N ASP A 257 27.32 -14.77 -24.74
CA ASP A 257 27.02 -14.72 -26.16
C ASP A 257 27.26 -16.08 -26.83
N THR A 258 26.16 -16.75 -27.16
CA THR A 258 26.14 -18.07 -27.83
C THR A 258 26.15 -17.98 -29.35
N ASN A 259 26.00 -16.79 -29.94
CA ASN A 259 25.79 -16.63 -31.38
C ASN A 259 27.08 -16.73 -32.23
N GLY A 260 28.21 -17.13 -31.64
CA GLY A 260 29.51 -17.20 -32.32
C GLY A 260 30.07 -15.85 -32.78
N SER A 261 29.44 -14.73 -32.39
CA SER A 261 29.84 -13.38 -32.81
C SER A 261 31.06 -12.83 -32.07
N VAL A 262 31.57 -13.60 -31.10
CA VAL A 262 32.71 -13.26 -30.24
C VAL A 262 33.61 -14.49 -30.15
N ASP A 263 34.90 -14.30 -30.39
CA ASP A 263 35.93 -15.32 -30.26
C ASP A 263 36.13 -15.73 -28.79
N GLU A 264 36.51 -16.99 -28.56
CA GLU A 264 36.66 -17.53 -27.20
C GLU A 264 37.72 -16.78 -26.38
N ARG A 265 38.75 -16.22 -27.01
CA ARG A 265 39.72 -15.35 -26.30
C ARG A 265 39.06 -14.11 -25.72
N THR A 266 38.14 -13.47 -26.44
CA THR A 266 37.44 -12.28 -25.95
C THR A 266 36.45 -12.63 -24.83
N LYS A 267 35.80 -13.80 -24.89
CA LYS A 267 34.96 -14.28 -23.78
C LYS A 267 35.77 -14.57 -22.52
N ASP A 268 36.95 -15.20 -22.67
CA ASP A 268 37.86 -15.45 -21.55
C ASP A 268 38.39 -14.15 -20.93
N MET A 269 38.74 -13.15 -21.75
CA MET A 269 39.13 -11.83 -21.26
C MET A 269 37.98 -11.15 -20.51
N ALA A 270 36.75 -11.19 -21.05
CA ALA A 270 35.58 -10.63 -20.38
C ALA A 270 35.30 -11.32 -19.03
N LYS A 271 35.45 -12.65 -18.95
CA LYS A 271 35.30 -13.43 -17.72
C LYS A 271 36.35 -13.06 -16.66
N LYS A 272 37.60 -12.83 -17.07
CA LYS A 272 38.66 -12.35 -16.17
C LYS A 272 38.37 -10.95 -15.62
N LEU A 273 37.82 -10.06 -16.45
CA LEU A 273 37.45 -8.70 -16.04
C LEU A 273 36.22 -8.68 -15.11
N LEU A 274 35.32 -9.66 -15.25
CA LEU A 274 34.12 -9.81 -14.40
C LEU A 274 34.47 -10.18 -12.95
N ASN A 275 35.61 -10.86 -12.77
CA ASN A 275 36.12 -11.33 -11.48
C ASN A 275 37.11 -10.35 -10.81
N LYS A 276 37.36 -9.19 -11.43
CA LYS A 276 38.12 -8.07 -10.84
C LYS A 276 37.16 -7.05 -10.23
#